data_AF-A0A259JV83-F1
#
_entry.id   AF-A0A259JV83-F1
#
_cell.length_a   1.000
_cell.length_b   1.000
_cell.length_c   1.000
_cell.angle_alpha   90.00
_cell.angle_beta   90.00
_cell.angle_gamma   90.00
#
_symmetry.space_group_name_H-M   'P 1'
#
loop_
_entity.id
_entity.type
_entity.pdbx_description
1 polymer ?
#
loop_
_entity_poly.entity_id
_entity_poly.type
_entity_poly.pdbx_seq_one_letter_code
_entity_poly.pdbx_strand_id
1 'polypeptide(L)'
;MTNQLIREALHPYPSDLLIVTKVGAVRGPNAEWQPAFSPQALAAAVTDNLKNLGVDVLDVVNLRVMFAVHGPAEGSIEAPLTALAELQQKGLIRHIGLSNVTPTQYAQGAAIVPIVGVQNQYNLAHRSDDGFIDQLAAEGVAYVPFFPLGGFSQLQSLALTQVATELGATPMQVALAWLLRRSPNILLIPGTSSTAHLAENGGRLLRRARTGALPPAYHCPCRIHGTAAACHDANALRPRSVSA
;
A
#
# COMPACT_ATOMS: atom_id res chain seq x y z
N MET A 1 6.63 -20.80 0.03
CA MET A 1 7.53 -20.36 1.11
C MET A 1 6.95 -19.22 1.95
N THR A 2 6.76 -17.99 1.46
CA THR A 2 6.32 -16.85 2.30
C THR A 2 5.07 -17.12 3.14
N ASN A 3 3.99 -17.61 2.55
CA ASN A 3 2.76 -17.91 3.29
C ASN A 3 2.92 -19.01 4.34
N GLN A 4 3.83 -19.97 4.10
CA GLN A 4 4.11 -21.03 5.07
C GLN A 4 4.83 -20.46 6.30
N LEU A 5 5.77 -19.53 6.09
CA LEU A 5 6.44 -18.81 7.18
C LEU A 5 5.47 -17.93 7.98
N ILE A 6 4.53 -17.26 7.30
CA ILE A 6 3.46 -16.49 7.95
C ILE A 6 2.62 -17.41 8.84
N ARG A 7 2.21 -18.57 8.30
CA ARG A 7 1.45 -19.57 9.05
C ARG A 7 2.24 -20.10 10.25
N GLU A 8 3.48 -20.50 10.05
CA GLU A 8 4.35 -21.00 11.12
C GLU A 8 4.52 -19.99 12.26
N ALA A 9 4.67 -18.70 11.92
CA ALA A 9 4.90 -17.66 12.90
C ALA A 9 3.64 -17.19 13.63
N LEU A 10 2.47 -17.19 12.98
CA LEU A 10 1.27 -16.50 13.48
C LEU A 10 0.07 -17.42 13.74
N HIS A 11 0.12 -18.70 13.38
CA HIS A 11 -0.99 -19.63 13.61
C HIS A 11 -0.99 -20.19 15.05
N PRO A 12 -2.16 -20.33 15.72
CA PRO A 12 -3.49 -19.93 15.27
C PRO A 12 -3.63 -18.41 15.18
N TYR A 13 -4.25 -17.95 14.09
CA TYR A 13 -4.34 -16.52 13.80
C TYR A 13 -5.23 -15.79 14.83
N PRO A 14 -4.79 -14.64 15.37
CA PRO A 14 -5.64 -13.78 16.19
C PRO A 14 -6.90 -13.34 15.43
N SER A 15 -8.01 -13.18 16.14
CA SER A 15 -9.29 -12.78 15.54
C SER A 15 -9.29 -11.36 14.96
N ASP A 16 -8.35 -10.51 15.38
CA ASP A 16 -8.16 -9.14 14.93
C ASP A 16 -7.02 -9.00 13.89
N LEU A 17 -6.46 -10.12 13.42
CA LEU A 17 -5.47 -10.16 12.34
C LEU A 17 -6.17 -10.29 10.98
N LEU A 18 -5.84 -9.41 10.04
CA LEU A 18 -6.23 -9.52 8.64
C LEU A 18 -5.03 -9.90 7.77
N ILE A 19 -5.18 -10.92 6.94
CA ILE A 19 -4.15 -11.37 6.01
C ILE A 19 -4.47 -10.91 4.58
N VAL A 20 -3.58 -10.07 4.04
CA VAL A 20 -3.65 -9.60 2.64
C VAL A 20 -2.64 -10.36 1.79
N THR A 21 -3.11 -11.14 0.82
CA THR A 21 -2.26 -11.82 -0.17
C THR A 21 -2.50 -11.26 -1.58
N LYS A 22 -1.76 -11.79 -2.58
CA LYS A 22 -1.82 -11.32 -3.96
C LYS A 22 -1.79 -12.47 -4.96
N VAL A 23 -2.45 -12.23 -6.08
CA VAL A 23 -2.48 -13.12 -7.26
C VAL A 23 -2.30 -12.29 -8.53
N GLY A 24 -2.24 -12.94 -9.69
CA GLY A 24 -2.06 -12.26 -10.99
C GLY A 24 -0.62 -12.23 -11.50
N ALA A 25 0.34 -12.82 -10.76
CA ALA A 25 1.70 -13.00 -11.24
C ALA A 25 2.34 -14.29 -10.69
N VAL A 26 3.21 -14.89 -11.48
CA VAL A 26 4.03 -16.06 -11.10
C VAL A 26 5.52 -15.74 -11.25
N ARG A 27 6.35 -16.51 -10.54
CA ARG A 27 7.81 -16.45 -10.70
C ARG A 27 8.24 -17.38 -11.84
N GLY A 28 8.90 -16.81 -12.83
CA GLY A 28 9.55 -17.57 -13.89
C GLY A 28 10.84 -18.26 -13.41
N PRO A 29 11.49 -19.06 -14.28
CA PRO A 29 12.69 -19.83 -13.94
C PRO A 29 13.89 -18.95 -13.56
N ASN A 30 13.93 -17.69 -14.02
CA ASN A 30 14.99 -16.73 -13.67
C ASN A 30 14.53 -15.76 -12.56
N ALA A 31 13.53 -16.15 -11.77
CA ALA A 31 12.89 -15.36 -10.73
C ALA A 31 12.22 -14.06 -11.20
N GLU A 32 11.99 -13.89 -12.50
CA GLU A 32 11.24 -12.78 -13.06
C GLU A 32 9.74 -12.89 -12.72
N TRP A 33 9.04 -11.75 -12.65
CA TRP A 33 7.59 -11.75 -12.54
C TRP A 33 6.95 -11.88 -13.92
N GLN A 34 6.09 -12.87 -14.10
CA GLN A 34 5.31 -13.06 -15.31
C GLN A 34 3.81 -12.88 -15.02
N PRO A 35 3.04 -12.19 -15.88
CA PRO A 35 1.59 -12.07 -15.74
C PRO A 35 0.89 -13.44 -15.71
N ALA A 36 -0.10 -13.60 -14.84
CA ALA A 36 -0.86 -14.85 -14.68
C ALA A 36 -2.35 -14.54 -14.47
N PHE A 37 -3.01 -14.07 -15.52
CA PHE A 37 -4.37 -13.50 -15.47
C PHE A 37 -5.49 -14.47 -15.86
N SER A 38 -5.17 -15.68 -16.34
CA SER A 38 -6.22 -16.62 -16.72
C SER A 38 -7.04 -17.03 -15.48
N PRO A 39 -8.35 -17.30 -15.62
CA PRO A 39 -9.18 -17.77 -14.52
C PRO A 39 -8.59 -18.98 -13.81
N GLN A 40 -8.00 -19.91 -14.58
CA GLN A 40 -7.35 -21.11 -14.04
C GLN A 40 -6.12 -20.77 -13.21
N ALA A 41 -5.27 -19.84 -13.67
CA ALA A 41 -4.09 -19.43 -12.92
C ALA A 41 -4.46 -18.68 -11.63
N LEU A 42 -5.48 -17.83 -11.69
CA LEU A 42 -5.99 -17.12 -10.51
C LEU A 42 -6.60 -18.08 -9.48
N ALA A 43 -7.42 -19.03 -9.93
CA ALA A 43 -8.00 -20.06 -9.05
C ALA A 43 -6.93 -20.96 -8.41
N ALA A 44 -5.91 -21.37 -9.18
CA ALA A 44 -4.79 -22.13 -8.67
C ALA A 44 -4.01 -21.33 -7.61
N ALA A 45 -3.72 -20.06 -7.89
CA ALA A 45 -3.02 -19.18 -6.95
C ALA A 45 -3.83 -18.96 -5.66
N VAL A 46 -5.15 -18.78 -5.74
CA VAL A 46 -6.03 -18.67 -4.55
C VAL A 46 -6.00 -19.97 -3.74
N THR A 47 -6.12 -21.12 -4.40
CA THR A 47 -6.04 -22.44 -3.76
C THR A 47 -4.70 -22.66 -3.05
N ASP A 48 -3.60 -22.28 -3.70
CA ASP A 48 -2.27 -22.36 -3.10
C ASP A 48 -2.12 -21.42 -1.90
N ASN A 49 -2.70 -20.22 -1.96
CA ASN A 49 -2.69 -19.29 -0.84
C ASN A 49 -3.46 -19.86 0.36
N LEU A 50 -4.67 -20.38 0.15
CA LEU A 50 -5.51 -21.02 1.18
C LEU A 50 -4.75 -22.18 1.87
N LYS A 51 -4.20 -23.10 1.07
CA LYS A 51 -3.44 -24.25 1.57
C LYS A 51 -2.23 -23.82 2.40
N ASN A 52 -1.44 -22.88 1.89
CA ASN A 52 -0.18 -22.49 2.53
C ASN A 52 -0.38 -21.62 3.77
N LEU A 53 -1.45 -20.81 3.80
CA LEU A 53 -1.86 -20.07 5.00
C LEU A 53 -2.64 -20.95 5.98
N GLY A 54 -3.20 -22.07 5.53
CA GLY A 54 -4.00 -22.96 6.39
C GLY A 54 -5.33 -22.35 6.81
N VAL A 55 -6.00 -21.66 5.89
CA VAL A 55 -7.31 -21.03 6.11
C VAL A 55 -8.29 -21.48 5.04
N ASP A 56 -9.58 -21.49 5.37
CA ASP A 56 -10.64 -21.85 4.43
C ASP A 56 -11.09 -20.67 3.55
N VAL A 57 -10.85 -19.43 4.02
CA VAL A 57 -11.20 -18.19 3.33
C VAL A 57 -10.06 -17.18 3.49
N LEU A 58 -9.67 -16.50 2.41
CA LEU A 58 -8.69 -15.41 2.43
C LEU A 58 -9.38 -14.08 2.80
N ASP A 59 -8.79 -13.29 3.68
CA ASP A 59 -9.38 -11.99 4.08
C ASP A 59 -9.37 -10.98 2.92
N VAL A 60 -8.19 -10.72 2.35
CA VAL A 60 -8.06 -9.82 1.20
C VAL A 60 -7.13 -10.41 0.15
N VAL A 61 -7.59 -10.42 -1.10
CA VAL A 61 -6.77 -10.80 -2.26
C VAL A 61 -6.62 -9.58 -3.16
N ASN A 62 -5.38 -9.10 -3.32
CA ASN A 62 -5.09 -8.07 -4.31
C ASN A 62 -4.82 -8.71 -5.68
N LEU A 63 -5.52 -8.27 -6.71
CA LEU A 63 -5.13 -8.52 -8.10
C LEU A 63 -3.90 -7.65 -8.42
N ARG A 64 -2.76 -8.30 -8.70
CA ARG A 64 -1.57 -7.59 -9.19
C ARG A 64 -1.65 -7.42 -10.69
N VAL A 65 -1.80 -6.18 -11.14
CA VAL A 65 -1.85 -5.81 -12.55
C VAL A 65 -0.42 -5.58 -13.05
N MET A 66 -0.02 -6.34 -14.06
CA MET A 66 1.36 -6.44 -14.58
C MET A 66 1.43 -6.11 -16.07
N PHE A 67 0.74 -5.05 -16.51
CA PHE A 67 0.84 -4.57 -17.90
C PHE A 67 2.19 -3.87 -18.18
N ALA A 68 2.88 -3.40 -17.14
CA ALA A 68 4.27 -2.94 -17.20
C ALA A 68 5.02 -3.30 -15.91
N VAL A 69 6.35 -3.38 -16.00
CA VAL A 69 7.24 -3.75 -14.88
C VAL A 69 7.55 -2.57 -13.97
N HIS A 70 7.57 -1.34 -14.52
CA HIS A 70 8.03 -0.13 -13.82
C HIS A 70 6.90 0.73 -13.22
N GLY A 71 5.65 0.28 -13.33
CA GLY A 71 4.49 0.99 -12.80
C GLY A 71 3.19 0.54 -13.45
N PRO A 72 2.07 1.21 -13.13
CA PRO A 72 0.80 0.97 -13.79
C PRO A 72 0.89 1.31 -15.29
N ALA A 73 0.31 0.46 -16.11
CA ALA A 73 0.06 0.75 -17.52
C ALA A 73 -1.40 0.42 -17.83
N GLU A 74 -1.98 1.16 -18.76
CA GLU A 74 -3.39 0.97 -19.13
C GLU A 74 -3.62 -0.39 -19.80
N GLY A 75 -4.84 -0.89 -19.68
CA GLY A 75 -5.27 -2.20 -20.14
C GLY A 75 -6.48 -2.68 -19.35
N SER A 76 -7.34 -3.49 -19.98
CA SER A 76 -8.57 -3.96 -19.33
C SER A 76 -8.25 -5.00 -18.25
N ILE A 77 -8.76 -4.77 -17.04
CA ILE A 77 -8.65 -5.71 -15.91
C ILE A 77 -9.95 -6.50 -15.69
N GLU A 78 -10.97 -6.29 -16.52
CA GLU A 78 -12.30 -6.86 -16.35
C GLU A 78 -12.26 -8.39 -16.28
N ALA A 79 -11.70 -9.06 -17.29
CA ALA A 79 -11.66 -10.53 -17.31
C ALA A 79 -10.98 -11.16 -16.08
N PRO A 80 -9.75 -10.77 -15.68
CA PRO A 80 -9.13 -11.33 -14.47
C PRO A 80 -9.87 -10.94 -13.18
N LEU A 81 -10.44 -9.74 -13.10
CA LEU A 81 -11.15 -9.32 -11.89
C LEU A 81 -12.50 -10.02 -11.74
N THR A 82 -13.24 -10.24 -12.83
CA THR A 82 -14.46 -11.05 -12.84
C THR A 82 -14.18 -12.47 -12.34
N ALA A 83 -13.06 -13.08 -12.75
CA ALA A 83 -12.67 -14.39 -12.24
C ALA A 83 -12.42 -14.38 -10.71
N LEU A 84 -11.84 -13.32 -10.15
CA LEU A 84 -11.70 -13.19 -8.69
C LEU A 84 -13.04 -12.94 -7.99
N ALA A 85 -13.93 -12.16 -8.59
CA ALA A 85 -15.27 -11.94 -8.08
C ALA A 85 -16.07 -13.26 -7.99
N GLU A 86 -15.93 -14.16 -8.97
CA GLU A 86 -16.51 -15.50 -8.90
C GLU A 86 -15.93 -16.34 -7.75
N LEU A 87 -14.63 -16.24 -7.46
CA LEU A 87 -14.01 -16.93 -6.32
C LEU A 87 -14.47 -16.35 -4.98
N GLN A 88 -14.71 -15.03 -4.92
CA GLN A 88 -15.33 -14.37 -3.76
C GLN A 88 -16.77 -14.87 -3.56
N GLN A 89 -17.57 -14.96 -4.63
CA GLN A 89 -18.93 -15.50 -4.57
C GLN A 89 -18.97 -16.97 -4.12
N LYS A 90 -17.95 -17.77 -4.47
CA LYS A 90 -17.76 -19.14 -3.98
C LYS A 90 -17.31 -19.21 -2.51
N GLY A 91 -17.11 -18.07 -1.85
CA GLY A 91 -16.75 -18.00 -0.44
C GLY A 91 -15.26 -18.22 -0.14
N LEU A 92 -14.38 -18.19 -1.14
CA LEU A 92 -12.94 -18.42 -0.95
C LEU A 92 -12.16 -17.14 -0.60
N ILE A 93 -12.77 -15.98 -0.86
CA ILE A 93 -12.19 -14.66 -0.64
C ILE A 93 -13.25 -13.80 0.06
N ARG A 94 -12.88 -13.03 1.10
CA ARG A 94 -13.79 -12.06 1.73
C ARG A 94 -13.80 -10.74 0.98
N HIS A 95 -12.63 -10.19 0.70
CA HIS A 95 -12.48 -8.88 0.05
C HIS A 95 -11.46 -8.88 -1.08
N ILE A 96 -11.64 -7.97 -2.03
CA ILE A 96 -10.75 -7.82 -3.18
C ILE A 96 -10.10 -6.44 -3.13
N GLY A 97 -8.80 -6.41 -3.38
CA GLY A 97 -8.04 -5.18 -3.61
C GLY A 97 -7.37 -5.21 -4.98
N LEU A 98 -6.74 -4.10 -5.33
CA LEU A 98 -5.97 -3.95 -6.57
C LEU A 98 -4.53 -3.57 -6.25
N SER A 99 -3.61 -3.90 -7.15
CA SER A 99 -2.21 -3.49 -7.03
C SER A 99 -1.63 -3.15 -8.39
N ASN A 100 -0.87 -2.05 -8.44
CA ASN A 100 -0.25 -1.50 -9.64
C ASN A 100 -1.28 -1.11 -10.72
N VAL A 101 -2.27 -0.30 -10.32
CA VAL A 101 -3.42 0.10 -11.17
C VAL A 101 -3.50 1.61 -11.38
N THR A 102 -4.11 2.02 -12.49
CA THR A 102 -4.48 3.42 -12.75
C THR A 102 -5.87 3.76 -12.17
N PRO A 103 -6.25 5.05 -12.06
CA PRO A 103 -7.61 5.43 -11.68
C PRO A 103 -8.68 4.86 -12.62
N THR A 104 -8.38 4.76 -13.92
CA THR A 104 -9.26 4.15 -14.93
C THR A 104 -9.54 2.68 -14.60
N GLN A 105 -8.50 1.92 -14.28
CA GLN A 105 -8.61 0.51 -13.91
C GLN A 105 -9.32 0.32 -12.56
N TYR A 106 -9.09 1.22 -11.60
CA TYR A 106 -9.86 1.22 -10.36
C TYR A 106 -11.36 1.42 -10.61
N ALA A 107 -11.74 2.39 -11.44
CA ALA A 107 -13.14 2.63 -11.80
C ALA A 107 -13.75 1.41 -12.52
N GLN A 108 -13.01 0.78 -13.45
CA GLN A 108 -13.43 -0.47 -14.08
C GLN A 108 -13.64 -1.58 -13.05
N GLY A 109 -12.75 -1.69 -12.06
CA GLY A 109 -12.85 -2.72 -11.04
C GLY A 109 -14.00 -2.50 -10.06
N ALA A 110 -14.21 -1.26 -9.63
CA ALA A 110 -15.31 -0.88 -8.74
C ALA A 110 -16.70 -1.11 -9.37
N ALA A 111 -16.80 -1.09 -10.70
CA ALA A 111 -18.02 -1.45 -11.43
C ALA A 111 -18.33 -2.97 -11.41
N ILE A 112 -17.34 -3.82 -11.10
CA ILE A 112 -17.47 -5.28 -11.09
C ILE A 112 -17.66 -5.80 -9.67
N VAL A 113 -16.86 -5.32 -8.71
CA VAL A 113 -16.84 -5.80 -7.33
C VAL A 113 -16.36 -4.72 -6.37
N PRO A 114 -16.84 -4.67 -5.11
CA PRO A 114 -16.33 -3.72 -4.13
C PRO A 114 -14.82 -3.88 -3.91
N ILE A 115 -14.06 -2.81 -4.15
CA ILE A 115 -12.62 -2.76 -3.97
C ILE A 115 -12.29 -2.14 -2.62
N VAL A 116 -11.61 -2.88 -1.74
CA VAL A 116 -11.31 -2.41 -0.36
C VAL A 116 -9.97 -1.69 -0.24
N GLY A 117 -9.09 -1.83 -1.24
CA GLY A 117 -7.81 -1.15 -1.21
C GLY A 117 -7.04 -1.19 -2.52
N VAL A 118 -6.15 -0.22 -2.68
CA VAL A 118 -5.20 -0.08 -3.80
C VAL A 118 -3.77 -0.10 -3.24
N GLN A 119 -2.91 -0.94 -3.81
CA GLN A 119 -1.49 -1.02 -3.47
C GLN A 119 -0.60 -0.62 -4.66
N ASN A 120 -0.16 0.63 -4.66
CA ASN A 120 0.63 1.27 -5.72
C ASN A 120 1.98 1.80 -5.19
N GLN A 121 2.87 2.18 -6.11
CA GLN A 121 4.12 2.86 -5.77
C GLN A 121 3.83 4.31 -5.42
N TYR A 122 4.17 4.72 -4.20
CA TYR A 122 4.07 6.11 -3.79
C TYR A 122 5.06 6.41 -2.67
N ASN A 123 5.78 7.51 -2.81
CA ASN A 123 6.77 7.98 -1.85
C ASN A 123 7.09 9.46 -2.05
N LEU A 124 8.03 9.99 -1.28
CA LEU A 124 8.43 11.41 -1.35
C LEU A 124 8.84 11.88 -2.77
N ALA A 125 9.37 10.99 -3.60
CA ALA A 125 9.77 11.32 -4.98
C ALA A 125 8.75 10.91 -6.05
N HIS A 126 7.95 9.88 -5.78
CA HIS A 126 6.95 9.35 -6.72
C HIS A 126 5.55 9.70 -6.20
N ARG A 127 4.99 10.79 -6.72
CA ARG A 127 3.75 11.42 -6.22
C ARG A 127 2.63 11.54 -7.26
N SER A 128 2.71 10.79 -8.36
CA SER A 128 1.69 10.78 -9.42
C SER A 128 0.28 10.48 -8.91
N ASP A 129 0.17 9.71 -7.83
CA ASP A 129 -1.10 9.27 -7.27
C ASP A 129 -1.70 10.28 -6.26
N ASP A 130 -1.20 11.51 -6.15
CA ASP A 130 -1.73 12.48 -5.18
C ASP A 130 -3.27 12.66 -5.31
N GLY A 131 -3.77 12.97 -6.50
CA GLY A 131 -5.22 13.09 -6.71
C GLY A 131 -5.98 11.78 -6.53
N PHE A 132 -5.34 10.64 -6.85
CA PHE A 132 -5.96 9.33 -6.73
C PHE A 132 -6.10 8.89 -5.26
N ILE A 133 -5.10 9.20 -4.41
CA ILE A 133 -5.16 8.99 -2.97
C ILE A 133 -6.32 9.77 -2.36
N ASP A 134 -6.49 11.04 -2.76
CA ASP A 134 -7.57 11.90 -2.25
C ASP A 134 -8.94 11.39 -2.68
N GLN A 135 -9.08 10.93 -3.93
CA GLN A 135 -10.29 10.26 -4.40
C GLN A 135 -10.62 9.02 -3.56
N LEU A 136 -9.66 8.10 -3.41
CA LEU A 136 -9.87 6.86 -2.64
C LEU A 136 -10.18 7.14 -1.17
N ALA A 137 -9.61 8.21 -0.60
CA ALA A 137 -9.90 8.62 0.77
C ALA A 137 -11.37 9.07 0.93
N ALA A 138 -11.90 9.82 -0.02
CA ALA A 138 -13.30 10.23 -0.04
C ALA A 138 -14.26 9.03 -0.18
N GLU A 139 -13.82 7.98 -0.85
CA GLU A 139 -14.58 6.73 -1.05
C GLU A 139 -14.38 5.70 0.09
N GLY A 140 -13.52 5.99 1.07
CA GLY A 140 -13.23 5.06 2.18
C GLY A 140 -12.38 3.85 1.80
N VAL A 141 -11.65 3.92 0.68
CA VAL A 141 -10.80 2.85 0.16
C VAL A 141 -9.36 3.03 0.63
N ALA A 142 -8.75 1.96 1.14
CA ALA A 142 -7.38 2.02 1.65
C ALA A 142 -6.36 2.24 0.52
N TYR A 143 -5.35 3.06 0.77
CA TYR A 143 -4.18 3.17 -0.11
C TYR A 143 -2.95 2.63 0.60
N VAL A 144 -2.27 1.66 -0.01
CA VAL A 144 -1.14 0.93 0.58
C VAL A 144 0.11 1.22 -0.23
N PRO A 145 0.93 2.23 0.14
CA PRO A 145 2.13 2.55 -0.62
C PRO A 145 3.20 1.47 -0.45
N PHE A 146 3.79 1.00 -1.56
CA PHE A 146 5.04 0.23 -1.53
C PHE A 146 6.24 1.09 -1.95
N PHE A 147 7.45 0.61 -1.62
CA PHE A 147 8.71 1.33 -1.82
C PHE A 147 8.74 2.74 -1.20
N PRO A 148 8.49 2.88 0.11
CA PRO A 148 8.42 4.18 0.78
C PRO A 148 9.72 4.99 0.72
N LEU A 149 10.87 4.34 0.45
CA LEU A 149 12.18 4.99 0.25
C LEU A 149 12.76 4.79 -1.17
N GLY A 150 11.93 4.58 -2.19
CA GLY A 150 12.42 4.44 -3.58
C GLY A 150 12.78 3.02 -4.02
N GLY A 151 12.56 2.02 -3.16
CA GLY A 151 12.70 0.61 -3.54
C GLY A 151 14.16 0.20 -3.65
N PHE A 152 14.60 -0.19 -4.84
CA PHE A 152 15.98 -0.66 -5.09
C PHE A 152 17.00 0.48 -5.18
N SER A 153 16.55 1.71 -5.43
CA SER A 153 17.35 2.93 -5.31
C SER A 153 16.86 3.72 -4.09
N GLN A 154 17.66 3.74 -3.03
CA GLN A 154 17.31 4.53 -1.85
C GLN A 154 17.21 6.01 -2.22
N LEU A 155 16.16 6.68 -1.74
CA LEU A 155 16.05 8.13 -1.78
C LEU A 155 17.18 8.75 -0.96
N GLN A 156 18.27 9.12 -1.63
CA GLN A 156 19.33 9.91 -1.03
C GLN A 156 18.91 11.38 -1.05
N SER A 157 18.33 11.84 0.06
CA SER A 157 17.90 13.23 0.22
C SER A 157 18.59 13.83 1.45
N LEU A 158 19.48 14.80 1.22
CA LEU A 158 20.07 15.60 2.29
C LEU A 158 19.00 16.29 3.14
N ALA A 159 17.90 16.72 2.50
CA ALA A 159 16.76 17.32 3.21
C ALA A 159 16.08 16.31 4.15
N LEU A 160 15.88 15.05 3.71
CA LEU A 160 15.31 14.01 4.57
C LEU A 160 16.22 13.70 5.75
N THR A 161 17.53 13.60 5.52
CA THR A 161 18.54 13.38 6.57
C THR A 161 18.59 14.53 7.57
N GLN A 162 18.54 15.78 7.10
CA GLN A 162 18.51 16.95 7.95
C GLN A 162 17.27 16.96 8.85
N VAL A 163 16.09 16.76 8.27
CA VAL A 163 14.83 16.68 9.00
C VAL A 163 14.85 15.53 10.01
N ALA A 164 15.37 14.37 9.63
CA ALA A 164 15.55 13.24 10.55
C ALA A 164 16.46 13.59 11.74
N THR A 165 17.56 14.30 11.50
CA THR A 165 18.50 14.76 12.53
C THR A 165 17.84 15.75 13.49
N GLU A 166 17.14 16.76 12.97
CA GLU A 166 16.40 17.76 13.76
C GLU A 166 15.36 17.11 14.68
N LEU A 167 14.81 15.97 14.26
CA LEU A 167 13.76 15.25 14.96
C LEU A 167 14.27 14.12 15.85
N GLY A 168 15.59 13.85 15.85
CA GLY A 168 16.17 12.70 16.54
C GLY A 168 15.58 11.37 16.07
N ALA A 169 15.28 11.24 14.77
CA ALA A 169 14.64 10.09 14.15
C ALA A 169 15.48 9.57 12.97
N THR A 170 15.14 8.39 12.45
CA THR A 170 15.77 7.89 11.21
C THR A 170 15.07 8.43 9.95
N PRO A 171 15.76 8.53 8.80
CA PRO A 171 15.13 8.91 7.53
C PRO A 171 13.92 8.04 7.17
N MET A 172 13.97 6.73 7.47
CA MET A 172 12.84 5.82 7.28
C MET A 172 11.64 6.24 8.14
N GLN A 173 11.86 6.51 9.43
CA GLN A 173 10.78 6.94 10.32
C GLN A 173 10.14 8.25 9.87
N VAL A 174 10.93 9.21 9.36
CA VAL A 174 10.41 10.46 8.80
C VAL A 174 9.59 10.20 7.54
N ALA A 175 10.08 9.38 6.60
CA ALA A 175 9.35 9.06 5.36
C ALA A 175 8.03 8.34 5.65
N LEU A 176 8.04 7.35 6.55
CA LEU A 176 6.82 6.64 6.98
C LEU A 176 5.86 7.59 7.71
N ALA A 177 6.35 8.48 8.57
CA ALA A 177 5.51 9.47 9.25
C ALA A 177 4.88 10.46 8.27
N TRP A 178 5.62 10.87 7.24
CA TRP A 178 5.10 11.71 6.16
C TRP A 178 3.97 11.01 5.40
N LEU A 179 4.15 9.74 5.04
CA LEU A 179 3.11 8.95 4.36
C LEU A 179 1.83 8.83 5.21
N LEU A 180 1.94 8.55 6.51
CA LEU A 180 0.77 8.50 7.40
C LEU A 180 0.05 9.84 7.53
N ARG A 181 0.76 10.95 7.33
CA ARG A 181 0.19 12.30 7.36
C ARG A 181 -0.39 12.74 6.03
N ARG A 182 -0.01 12.10 4.93
CA ARG A 182 -0.46 12.46 3.59
C ARG A 182 -1.98 12.28 3.44
N SER A 183 -2.54 11.20 3.98
CA SER A 183 -3.99 10.93 3.89
C SER A 183 -4.42 9.92 4.95
N PRO A 184 -5.63 10.03 5.54
CA PRO A 184 -6.13 9.10 6.56
C PRO A 184 -6.33 7.67 6.05
N ASN A 185 -6.50 7.46 4.75
CA ASN A 185 -6.66 6.12 4.16
C ASN A 185 -5.34 5.39 3.88
N ILE A 186 -4.19 5.97 4.24
CA ILE A 186 -2.87 5.35 3.99
C ILE A 186 -2.55 4.29 5.05
N LEU A 187 -2.26 3.07 4.59
CA LEU A 187 -1.80 1.95 5.42
C LEU A 187 -0.39 1.52 5.00
N LEU A 188 0.57 1.62 5.92
CA LEU A 188 1.97 1.30 5.62
C LEU A 188 2.29 -0.19 5.73
N ILE A 189 3.18 -0.66 4.85
CA ILE A 189 3.70 -2.04 4.82
C ILE A 189 5.24 -2.08 4.84
N PRO A 190 5.92 -1.49 5.83
CA PRO A 190 7.38 -1.48 5.88
C PRO A 190 7.91 -2.89 6.21
N GLY A 191 8.44 -3.58 5.21
CA GLY A 191 9.09 -4.88 5.39
C GLY A 191 10.52 -4.74 5.92
N THR A 192 10.94 -5.66 6.79
CA THR A 192 12.32 -5.77 7.27
C THR A 192 12.63 -7.18 7.77
N SER A 193 13.88 -7.61 7.66
CA SER A 193 14.41 -8.84 8.28
C SER A 193 15.13 -8.57 9.61
N SER A 194 15.23 -7.31 10.05
CA SER A 194 15.90 -6.89 11.28
C SER A 194 14.87 -6.56 12.37
N THR A 195 15.03 -7.17 13.54
CA THR A 195 14.20 -6.87 14.73
C THR A 195 14.40 -5.43 15.22
N ALA A 196 15.60 -4.86 15.06
CA ALA A 196 15.87 -3.46 15.37
C ALA A 196 15.06 -2.52 14.45
N HIS A 197 15.10 -2.75 13.15
CA HIS A 197 14.28 -1.99 12.19
C HIS A 197 12.78 -2.20 12.42
N LEU A 198 12.35 -3.39 12.86
CA LEU A 198 10.96 -3.64 13.22
C LEU A 198 10.53 -2.74 14.39
N ALA A 199 11.37 -2.63 15.43
CA ALA A 199 11.11 -1.74 16.56
C ALA A 199 11.08 -0.26 16.11
N GLU A 200 11.96 0.15 15.21
CA GLU A 200 11.96 1.50 14.62
C GLU A 200 10.67 1.80 13.84
N ASN A 201 10.20 0.84 13.03
CA ASN A 201 8.96 0.92 12.25
C ASN A 201 7.69 0.90 13.13
N GLY A 202 7.78 0.43 14.37
CA GLY A 202 6.72 0.50 15.39
C GLY A 202 6.85 1.69 16.35
N GLY A 203 7.84 2.54 16.14
CA GLY A 203 8.30 3.55 17.08
C GLY A 203 7.31 4.70 17.35
N ARG A 204 7.63 5.49 18.39
CA ARG A 204 6.78 6.58 18.91
C ARG A 204 6.36 7.59 17.85
N LEU A 205 7.25 7.91 16.90
CA LEU A 205 6.95 8.90 15.86
C LEU A 205 5.75 8.47 15.00
N LEU A 206 5.70 7.20 14.61
CA LEU A 206 4.64 6.67 13.74
C LEU A 206 3.32 6.56 14.48
N ARG A 207 3.35 6.24 15.78
CA ARG A 207 2.16 6.28 16.64
C ARG A 207 1.58 7.68 16.72
N ARG A 208 2.40 8.72 16.88
CA ARG A 208 1.96 10.12 16.88
C ARG A 208 1.46 10.62 15.53
N ALA A 209 2.11 10.19 14.44
CA ALA A 209 1.70 10.53 13.09
C ALA A 209 0.27 10.04 12.80
N ARG A 210 -0.07 8.83 13.24
CA ARG A 210 -1.44 8.27 13.14
C ARG A 210 -2.49 9.03 13.93
N THR A 211 -2.13 9.58 15.10
CA THR A 211 -3.09 10.31 15.96
C THR A 211 -3.12 11.81 15.71
N GLY A 212 -2.46 12.30 14.65
CA GLY A 212 -2.44 13.73 14.31
C GLY A 212 -1.56 14.62 15.19
N ALA A 213 -0.89 14.07 16.21
CA ALA A 213 -0.16 14.81 17.25
C ALA A 213 1.35 14.92 16.96
N LEU A 214 1.71 15.46 15.79
CA LEU A 214 3.11 15.72 15.43
C LEU A 214 3.56 17.12 15.87
N PRO A 215 4.85 17.31 16.22
CA PRO A 215 5.41 18.63 16.51
C PRO A 215 5.25 19.63 15.35
N PRO A 216 5.26 20.96 15.61
CA PRO A 216 5.05 21.99 14.60
C PRO A 216 5.99 21.94 13.38
N ALA A 217 7.19 21.37 13.54
CA ALA A 217 8.17 21.18 12.47
C ALA A 217 7.66 20.29 11.31
N TYR A 218 6.59 19.52 11.52
CA TYR A 218 5.95 18.68 10.48
C TYR A 218 4.87 19.41 9.66
N HIS A 219 4.48 20.64 10.03
CA HIS A 219 3.38 21.35 9.34
C HIS A 219 3.78 22.00 8.02
N CYS A 220 5.05 21.90 7.59
CA CYS A 220 5.51 22.47 6.34
C CYS A 220 5.98 21.37 5.37
N PRO A 221 5.14 20.96 4.40
CA PRO A 221 5.54 20.03 3.34
C PRO A 221 6.76 20.52 2.53
N CYS A 222 6.96 21.84 2.46
CA CYS A 222 8.03 22.47 1.68
C CYS A 222 9.45 22.18 2.23
N ARG A 223 9.63 21.89 3.53
CA ARG A 223 10.97 21.74 4.14
C ARG A 223 11.70 20.47 3.72
N ILE A 224 10.98 19.41 3.36
CA ILE A 224 11.58 18.15 2.87
C ILE A 224 12.01 18.27 1.39
N HIS A 225 11.56 19.31 0.67
CA HIS A 225 11.61 19.38 -0.79
C HIS A 225 12.64 20.36 -1.39
N GLY A 226 13.36 21.14 -0.58
CA GLY A 226 14.49 21.96 -1.05
C GLY A 226 14.17 23.04 -2.10
N THR A 227 12.91 23.28 -2.47
CA THR A 227 12.52 24.31 -3.47
C THR A 227 11.23 25.01 -3.05
N ALA A 228 11.22 26.34 -3.16
CA ALA A 228 10.16 27.23 -2.68
C ALA A 228 8.82 27.12 -3.44
N ALA A 229 8.79 26.42 -4.58
CA ALA A 229 7.61 26.32 -5.44
C ALA A 229 6.49 25.43 -4.87
N ALA A 230 6.77 24.55 -3.91
CA ALA A 230 5.78 23.63 -3.33
C ALA A 230 4.82 24.28 -2.30
N CYS A 231 4.92 25.59 -2.04
CA CYS A 231 4.20 26.23 -0.94
C CYS A 231 2.82 26.81 -1.29
N HIS A 232 2.34 26.74 -2.53
CA HIS A 232 1.00 27.28 -2.86
C HIS A 232 -0.16 26.37 -2.44
N ASP A 233 0.03 25.06 -2.25
CA ASP A 233 -1.07 24.13 -1.92
C ASP A 233 -1.25 23.84 -0.42
N ALA A 234 -0.38 24.37 0.46
CA ALA A 234 -0.44 24.08 1.90
C ALA A 234 -1.62 24.73 2.64
N ASN A 235 -2.36 25.64 1.99
CA ASN A 235 -3.53 26.32 2.59
C ASN A 235 -4.87 25.59 2.37
N ALA A 236 -4.90 24.55 1.53
CA ALA A 236 -6.12 23.78 1.25
C ALA A 236 -6.43 22.67 2.29
N LEU A 237 -5.49 22.35 3.18
CA LEU A 237 -5.60 21.25 4.15
C LEU A 237 -5.88 21.69 5.60
N ARG A 238 -6.30 22.94 5.84
CA ARG A 238 -6.87 23.30 7.14
C ARG A 238 -8.27 22.70 7.24
N PRO A 239 -8.60 21.91 8.29
CA PRO A 239 -10.00 21.59 8.57
C PRO A 239 -10.74 22.91 8.77
N ARG A 240 -11.80 23.14 7.97
CA ARG A 240 -12.72 24.25 8.20
C ARG A 240 -13.29 24.06 9.60
N SER A 241 -13.10 25.03 10.49
CA SER A 241 -13.76 25.04 11.78
C SER A 241 -15.27 25.06 11.54
N VAL A 242 -15.94 23.98 11.90
CA VAL A 242 -17.39 24.00 12.08
C VAL A 242 -17.62 24.86 13.32
N SER A 243 -18.10 26.09 13.11
CA SER A 243 -18.68 26.88 14.20
C SER A 243 -20.05 26.32 14.51
N ALA A 244 -20.34 26.21 15.81
CA ALA A 244 -21.59 25.76 16.38
C ALA A 244 -22.79 26.64 15.96
#